data_AF-M0DRQ7-F1
#
_entry.id   AF-M0DRQ7-F1
#
_cell.length_a   1.000
_cell.length_b   1.000
_cell.length_c   1.000
_cell.angle_alpha   90.00
_cell.angle_beta   90.00
_cell.angle_gamma   90.00
#
_symmetry.space_group_name_H-M   'P 1'
#
loop_
_entity.id
_entity.type
_entity.pdbx_description
1 polymer ?
#
loop_
_entity_poly.entity_id
_entity_poly.type
_entity_poly.pdbx_seq_one_letter_code
_entity_poly.pdbx_strand_id
1 'polypeptide(L)'
;IQGKMATNNDKIQFRGETEKEATQIVDQMRLGGINISELARQGLQEKLREVLSDEEKITLHQRYKQGELSEEVAEILLGDALEEIERERESFEEATELDTSGVFQQ
;
A
#
# COMPACT_ATOMS: atom_id res chain seq x y z
N ILE A 1 1.30 39.66 6.95
CA ILE A 1 0.90 38.35 7.53
C ILE A 1 0.04 37.66 6.49
N GLN A 2 0.63 36.84 5.62
CA GLN A 2 -0.11 36.03 4.65
C GLN A 2 0.50 34.64 4.67
N GLY A 3 -0.10 33.76 5.44
CA GLY A 3 0.30 32.37 5.57
C GLY A 3 -0.79 31.64 6.33
N LYS A 4 -1.18 30.46 5.83
CA LYS A 4 -2.20 29.53 6.35
C LYS A 4 -3.66 29.89 6.10
N MET A 5 -4.14 29.61 4.88
CA MET A 5 -5.54 29.18 4.66
C MET A 5 -5.65 27.94 3.75
N ALA A 6 -4.53 27.33 3.34
CA ALA A 6 -4.47 26.17 2.44
C ALA A 6 -4.16 24.82 3.16
N THR A 7 -4.55 24.66 4.43
CA THR A 7 -3.95 23.59 5.28
C THR A 7 -4.89 22.49 5.74
N ASN A 8 -6.21 22.67 5.65
CA ASN A 8 -7.16 21.68 6.17
C ASN A 8 -8.14 21.18 5.09
N ASN A 9 -8.72 22.09 4.30
CA ASN A 9 -9.59 21.71 3.19
C ASN A 9 -8.81 20.88 2.15
N ASP A 10 -7.60 21.32 1.80
CA ASP A 10 -6.75 20.65 0.82
C ASP A 10 -6.33 19.24 1.30
N LYS A 11 -6.05 19.07 2.60
CA LYS A 11 -5.74 17.74 3.18
C LYS A 11 -6.94 16.81 3.18
N ILE A 12 -8.14 17.33 3.44
CA ILE A 12 -9.38 16.53 3.41
C ILE A 12 -9.70 16.10 1.98
N GLN A 13 -9.54 17.01 1.01
CA GLN A 13 -9.73 16.70 -0.41
C GLN A 13 -8.73 15.64 -0.88
N PHE A 14 -7.44 15.82 -0.57
CA PHE A 14 -6.40 14.87 -0.92
C PHE A 14 -6.68 13.48 -0.33
N ARG A 15 -7.05 13.41 0.96
CA ARG A 15 -7.39 12.13 1.61
C ARG A 15 -8.58 11.43 0.94
N GLY A 16 -9.61 12.17 0.55
CA GLY A 16 -10.77 11.63 -0.15
C GLY A 16 -10.44 11.09 -1.55
N GLU A 17 -9.51 11.74 -2.25
CA GLU A 17 -9.03 11.28 -3.55
C GLU A 17 -8.21 9.98 -3.43
N THR A 18 -7.28 9.91 -2.47
CA THR A 18 -6.48 8.69 -2.21
C THR A 18 -7.36 7.52 -1.78
N GLU A 19 -8.34 7.74 -0.90
CA GLU A 19 -9.30 6.70 -0.47
C GLU A 19 -10.15 6.19 -1.65
N LYS A 20 -10.55 7.09 -2.55
CA LYS A 20 -11.31 6.74 -3.75
C LYS A 20 -10.47 5.91 -4.71
N GLU A 21 -9.22 6.30 -4.95
CA GLU A 21 -8.28 5.57 -5.81
C GLU A 21 -7.99 4.17 -5.26
N ALA A 22 -7.67 4.06 -3.97
CA ALA A 22 -7.48 2.79 -3.29
C ALA A 22 -8.68 1.85 -3.48
N THR A 23 -9.89 2.38 -3.30
CA THR A 23 -11.13 1.62 -3.50
C THR A 23 -11.30 1.14 -4.95
N GLN A 24 -10.98 1.99 -5.93
CA GLN A 24 -11.07 1.65 -7.36
C GLN A 24 -10.07 0.56 -7.76
N ILE A 25 -8.87 0.58 -7.19
CA ILE A 25 -7.86 -0.45 -7.44
C ILE A 25 -8.35 -1.81 -6.95
N VAL A 26 -8.88 -1.90 -5.72
CA VAL A 26 -9.41 -3.15 -5.17
C VAL A 26 -10.63 -3.64 -5.94
N ASP A 27 -11.52 -2.73 -6.34
CA ASP A 27 -12.69 -3.05 -7.17
C ASP A 27 -12.30 -3.68 -8.51
N GLN A 28 -11.29 -3.11 -9.19
CA GLN A 28 -10.80 -3.61 -10.49
C GLN A 28 -10.13 -4.99 -10.42
N MET A 29 -9.59 -5.37 -9.25
CA MET A 29 -8.99 -6.68 -9.05
C MET A 29 -10.03 -7.80 -8.97
N ARG A 30 -11.32 -7.47 -8.78
CA ARG A 30 -12.38 -8.45 -8.48
C ARG A 30 -13.46 -8.48 -9.55
N LEU A 31 -13.70 -9.67 -10.11
CA LEU A 31 -14.74 -9.91 -11.13
C LEU A 31 -16.18 -9.60 -10.65
N GLY A 32 -16.40 -9.39 -9.35
CA GLY A 32 -17.69 -9.01 -8.76
C GLY A 32 -17.73 -7.64 -8.10
N GLY A 33 -16.61 -6.89 -8.13
CA GLY A 33 -16.45 -5.62 -7.42
C GLY A 33 -16.51 -5.71 -5.89
N ILE A 34 -16.48 -4.56 -5.21
CA ILE A 34 -16.59 -4.44 -3.76
C ILE A 34 -17.75 -3.53 -3.32
N ASN A 35 -18.35 -3.83 -2.17
CA ASN A 35 -19.43 -2.99 -1.62
C ASN A 35 -18.87 -1.79 -0.85
N ILE A 36 -18.50 -0.74 -1.60
CA ILE A 36 -17.90 0.49 -1.06
C ILE A 36 -18.75 1.12 0.06
N SER A 37 -20.08 1.10 -0.10
CA SER A 37 -21.01 1.71 0.87
C SER A 37 -21.04 0.97 2.21
N GLU A 38 -20.75 -0.34 2.21
CA GLU A 38 -20.62 -1.14 3.41
C GLU A 38 -19.27 -0.90 4.09
N LEU A 39 -18.17 -0.91 3.31
CA LEU A 39 -16.83 -0.63 3.80
C LEU A 39 -16.74 0.76 4.45
N ALA A 40 -17.32 1.79 3.81
CA ALA A 40 -17.31 3.16 4.33
C ALA A 40 -18.01 3.30 5.70
N ARG A 41 -19.06 2.51 5.96
CA ARG A 41 -19.78 2.52 7.25
C ARG A 41 -19.02 1.82 8.37
N GLN A 42 -18.10 0.92 8.01
CA GLN A 42 -17.34 0.09 8.94
C GLN A 42 -15.91 0.58 9.18
N GLY A 43 -15.47 1.63 8.46
CA GLY A 43 -14.09 2.13 8.47
C GLY A 43 -13.37 1.69 7.19
N LEU A 44 -13.42 2.54 6.16
CA LEU A 44 -13.01 2.19 4.80
C LEU A 44 -11.59 1.60 4.71
N GLN A 45 -10.58 2.28 5.28
CA GLN A 45 -9.18 1.87 5.15
C GLN A 45 -8.91 0.52 5.82
N GLU A 46 -9.38 0.34 7.06
CA GLU A 46 -9.26 -0.92 7.80
C GLU A 46 -9.97 -2.05 7.05
N LYS A 47 -11.17 -1.81 6.54
CA LYS A 47 -11.91 -2.82 5.79
C LYS A 47 -11.31 -3.14 4.43
N LEU A 48 -10.73 -2.17 3.72
CA LEU A 48 -9.97 -2.44 2.50
C LEU A 48 -8.81 -3.40 2.79
N ARG A 49 -8.08 -3.21 3.90
CA ARG A 49 -6.98 -4.10 4.30
C ARG A 49 -7.47 -5.50 4.68
N GLU A 50 -8.55 -5.59 5.46
CA GLU A 50 -9.12 -6.87 5.89
C GLU A 50 -9.62 -7.73 4.73
N VAL A 51 -10.22 -7.11 3.71
CA VAL A 51 -10.79 -7.88 2.60
C VAL A 51 -9.71 -8.39 1.64
N LEU A 52 -8.52 -7.80 1.62
CA LEU A 52 -7.43 -8.18 0.72
C LEU A 52 -6.88 -9.57 1.07
N SER A 53 -6.82 -10.44 0.07
CA SER A 53 -6.09 -11.70 0.17
C SER A 53 -4.58 -11.44 0.16
N ASP A 54 -3.80 -12.43 0.59
CA ASP A 54 -2.34 -12.29 0.60
C ASP A 54 -1.75 -12.18 -0.82
N GLU A 55 -2.34 -12.87 -1.81
CA GLU A 55 -1.97 -12.70 -3.22
C GLU A 55 -2.27 -11.29 -3.75
N GLU A 56 -3.40 -10.71 -3.33
CA GLU A 56 -3.77 -9.34 -3.69
C GLU A 56 -2.79 -8.34 -3.05
N LYS A 57 -2.38 -8.54 -1.79
CA LYS A 57 -1.35 -7.72 -1.12
C LYS A 57 0.00 -7.79 -1.83
N ILE A 58 0.45 -8.99 -2.22
CA ILE A 58 1.70 -9.18 -2.98
C ILE A 58 1.63 -8.42 -4.31
N THR A 59 0.49 -8.54 -5.02
CA THR A 59 0.28 -7.84 -6.30
C THR A 59 0.35 -6.33 -6.12
N LEU A 60 -0.34 -5.79 -5.11
CA LEU A 60 -0.33 -4.35 -4.80
C LEU A 60 1.07 -3.86 -4.45
N HIS A 61 1.82 -4.61 -3.64
CA HIS A 61 3.20 -4.26 -3.29
C HIS A 61 4.11 -4.22 -4.54
N GLN A 62 3.97 -5.17 -5.46
CA GLN A 62 4.73 -5.17 -6.72
C GLN A 62 4.41 -3.95 -7.59
N ARG A 63 3.14 -3.55 -7.67
CA ARG A 63 2.70 -2.36 -8.42
C ARG A 63 3.22 -1.07 -7.79
N TYR A 64 3.22 -0.99 -6.45
CA TYR A 64 3.88 0.10 -5.72
C TYR A 64 5.37 0.19 -6.06
N LYS A 65 6.12 -0.91 -5.99
CA LYS A 65 7.56 -0.91 -6.35
C LYS A 65 7.84 -0.52 -7.81
N GLN A 66 6.88 -0.76 -8.71
CA GLN A 66 6.98 -0.35 -10.12
C GLN A 66 6.59 1.11 -10.35
N GLY A 67 6.17 1.84 -9.30
CA GLY A 67 5.70 3.22 -9.39
C GLY A 67 4.29 3.35 -9.99
N GLU A 68 3.54 2.26 -10.09
CA GLU A 68 2.16 2.28 -10.57
C GLU A 68 1.15 2.74 -9.50
N LEU A 69 1.54 2.66 -8.22
CA LEU A 69 0.76 3.15 -7.09
C LEU A 69 1.58 4.21 -6.35
N SER A 70 0.93 5.29 -5.90
CA SER A 70 1.58 6.23 -4.99
C SER A 70 1.80 5.60 -3.61
N GLU A 71 2.75 6.17 -2.85
CA GLU A 71 3.03 5.77 -1.47
C GLU A 71 1.77 5.89 -0.60
N GLU A 72 1.00 6.96 -0.73
CA GLU A 72 -0.21 7.17 0.07
C GLU A 72 -1.31 6.14 -0.25
N VAL A 73 -1.44 5.73 -1.52
CA VAL A 73 -2.37 4.67 -1.92
C VAL A 73 -1.90 3.31 -1.39
N ALA A 74 -0.59 3.04 -1.45
CA ALA A 74 0.00 1.83 -0.90
C ALA A 74 -0.17 1.76 0.62
N GLU A 75 0.02 2.86 1.35
CA GLU A 75 -0.21 2.97 2.80
C GLU A 75 -1.68 2.69 3.15
N ILE A 76 -2.64 3.20 2.38
CA ILE A 76 -4.06 2.90 2.61
C ILE A 76 -4.34 1.40 2.45
N LEU A 77 -3.83 0.78 1.40
CA LEU A 77 -4.16 -0.60 1.04
C LEU A 77 -3.38 -1.67 1.81
N LEU A 78 -2.10 -1.41 2.12
CA LEU A 78 -1.20 -2.38 2.74
C LEU A 78 -0.95 -2.05 4.21
N GLY A 79 -0.97 -0.78 4.60
CA GLY A 79 -0.69 -0.34 5.97
C GLY A 79 0.61 -0.96 6.50
N ASP A 80 0.55 -1.54 7.70
CA ASP A 80 1.69 -2.18 8.37
C ASP A 80 2.31 -3.33 7.53
N ALA A 81 1.53 -3.97 6.65
CA ALA A 81 2.04 -5.01 5.78
C ALA A 81 3.05 -4.47 4.75
N LEU A 82 2.98 -3.18 4.38
CA LEU A 82 3.97 -2.56 3.52
C LEU A 82 5.34 -2.55 4.19
N GLU A 83 5.40 -2.10 5.45
CA GLU A 83 6.65 -2.09 6.22
C GLU A 83 7.14 -3.51 6.52
N GLU A 84 6.25 -4.45 6.81
CA GLU A 84 6.61 -5.84 7.09
C GLU A 84 7.27 -6.50 5.87
N ILE A 85 6.69 -6.33 4.68
CA ILE A 85 7.24 -6.86 3.43
C ILE A 85 8.63 -6.25 3.14
N GLU A 86 8.84 -4.96 3.43
CA GLU A 86 10.13 -4.31 3.24
C GLU A 86 11.18 -4.80 4.25
N ARG A 87 10.81 -4.94 5.52
CA ARG A 87 11.70 -5.50 6.57
C ARG A 87 12.12 -6.94 6.28
N GLU A 88 11.19 -7.78 5.83
CA GLU A 88 11.50 -9.16 5.44
C GLU A 88 12.48 -9.20 4.26
N ARG A 89 12.31 -8.32 3.28
CA ARG A 89 13.23 -8.21 2.15
C ARG A 89 14.62 -7.74 2.55
N GLU A 90 14.73 -6.69 3.35
CA GLU A 90 16.04 -6.21 3.84
C GLU A 90 16.78 -7.32 4.59
N SER A 91 16.07 -8.06 5.45
CA SER A 91 16.63 -9.20 6.18
C SER A 91 17.10 -10.33 5.26
N PHE A 92 16.37 -10.58 4.17
CA PHE A 92 16.75 -11.57 3.16
C PHE A 92 17.95 -11.11 2.32
N GLU A 93 17.97 -9.84 1.89
CA GLU A 93 19.07 -9.24 1.13
C GLU A 93 20.37 -9.24 1.95
N GLU A 94 20.32 -8.83 3.22
CA GLU A 94 21.46 -8.87 4.15
C GLU A 94 22.03 -10.29 4.31
N ALA A 95 21.15 -11.30 4.43
CA ALA A 95 21.58 -12.69 4.51
C ALA A 95 22.24 -13.19 3.21
N THR A 96 21.74 -12.78 2.04
CA THR A 96 22.33 -13.14 0.75
C THR A 96 23.63 -12.41 0.42
N GLU A 97 23.81 -11.17 0.86
CA GLU A 97 25.10 -10.46 0.74
C GLU A 97 26.19 -11.15 1.56
N LEU A 98 25.85 -11.65 2.75
CA LEU A 98 26.78 -12.42 3.58
C LEU A 98 27.19 -13.76 2.94
N ASP A 99 26.27 -14.44 2.24
CA ASP A 99 26.53 -15.75 1.60
C ASP A 99 27.41 -15.65 0.33
N THR A 100 27.31 -14.55 -0.43
CA THR A 100 28.16 -14.34 -1.63
C THR A 100 29.60 -13.94 -1.31
N SER A 101 29.87 -13.48 -0.08
CA SER A 101 31.23 -13.16 0.40
C SER A 101 32.11 -14.39 0.68
N GLY A 102 31.52 -15.60 0.64
CA GLY A 102 32.19 -16.87 0.97
C GLY A 102 32.66 -17.72 -0.22
N VAL A 103 32.42 -17.33 -1.48
CA VAL A 103 32.89 -18.09 -2.64
C VAL A 103 34.29 -17.64 -3.07
N PHE A 104 35.29 -18.01 -2.27
CA PHE A 104 36.68 -18.10 -2.75
C PHE A 104 36.81 -19.38 -3.60
N GLN A 105 36.93 -19.22 -4.92
CA GLN A 105 37.35 -20.29 -5.82
C GLN A 105 38.89 -20.44 -5.75
N GLN A 106 39.29 -21.63 -5.28
CA GLN A 106 40.55 -22.39 -5.41
C GLN A 106 41.87 -21.66 -5.76
#